data_AF-A0A354B3L7-F1
#
_entry.id   AF-A0A354B3L7-F1
#
_cell.length_a   1.000
_cell.length_b   1.000
_cell.length_c   1.000
_cell.angle_alpha   90.00
_cell.angle_beta   90.00
_cell.angle_gamma   90.00
#
_symmetry.space_group_name_H-M   'P 1'
#
loop_
_entity.id
_entity.type
_entity.pdbx_description
1 polymer ?
#
loop_
_entity_poly.entity_id
_entity_poly.type
_entity_poly.pdbx_seq_one_letter_code
_entity_poly.pdbx_strand_id
1 'polypeptide(L)'
;MTRAVAGDQAVFGAQSVAGDQVVASDQAVAGDQGDRGHLLTEQANPLSAQLDQLATGDLVDLFVANDLEPQRAVAAAAAQLAQAVDAIAERLAAGGRLFYLGAGTSGRLGVLDAAECPPTFCSDPEQVQGVLAGGPAALLRSSEGLEDRADAGWADLQARGFGPGDCLVGIAAGGTTPYVIGALAQAQAIGALTIALACVPSEQAPMPCAIDIRLLTGAELLTGSTRLKAGTATKMALNILSTGVMVRLGKVHGNRMVDVAVTNSKLEDRALRILRDLAGLERQPARELLDQTAGSVKLALLIAATQLDPSAARAALESYGPSLRSTLLALQRSADSQPASPPAF
;
A
#
# COMPACT_ATOMS: atom_id res chain seq x y z
N MET A 1 -33.03 30.73 -47.19
CA MET A 1 -33.52 30.36 -48.53
C MET A 1 -32.55 29.32 -49.11
N THR A 2 -32.81 28.03 -48.84
CA THR A 2 -33.23 26.97 -49.81
C THR A 2 -32.03 26.49 -50.66
N ARG A 3 -31.53 25.25 -50.59
CA ARG A 3 -32.09 23.87 -50.71
C ARG A 3 -31.19 22.90 -49.90
N ALA A 4 -31.63 21.89 -49.14
CA ALA A 4 -32.49 20.71 -49.42
C ALA A 4 -31.89 19.71 -50.43
N VAL A 5 -31.33 18.60 -49.94
CA VAL A 5 -31.20 17.34 -50.67
C VAL A 5 -31.69 16.21 -49.76
N ALA A 6 -32.60 15.42 -50.33
CA ALA A 6 -33.33 14.31 -49.72
C ALA A 6 -32.74 12.96 -50.14
N GLY A 7 -33.16 11.91 -49.44
CA GLY A 7 -33.06 10.51 -49.86
C GLY A 7 -32.71 9.61 -48.67
N ASP A 8 -33.38 8.50 -48.39
CA ASP A 8 -34.58 7.90 -48.95
C ASP A 8 -35.05 6.85 -47.92
N GLN A 9 -36.36 6.71 -47.71
CA GLN A 9 -36.92 5.64 -46.90
C GLN A 9 -37.39 4.52 -47.84
N ALA A 10 -36.97 3.29 -47.57
CA ALA A 10 -37.64 2.10 -48.10
C ALA A 10 -37.85 1.08 -46.98
N VAL A 11 -39.07 0.54 -46.98
CA VAL A 11 -39.76 -0.20 -45.92
C VAL A 11 -40.03 -1.61 -46.44
N PHE A 12 -39.69 -2.61 -45.60
CA PHE A 12 -40.22 -3.97 -45.47
C PHE A 12 -39.93 -5.05 -46.54
N GLY A 13 -39.36 -6.15 -46.03
CA GLY A 13 -39.44 -7.50 -46.60
C GLY A 13 -39.09 -8.52 -45.52
N ALA A 14 -40.10 -9.11 -44.88
CA ALA A 14 -39.93 -10.18 -43.90
C ALA A 14 -39.79 -11.54 -44.60
N GLN A 15 -38.76 -12.32 -44.26
CA GLN A 15 -38.78 -13.78 -44.37
C GLN A 15 -38.02 -14.41 -43.20
N SER A 16 -38.73 -15.31 -42.51
CA SER A 16 -38.28 -16.14 -41.41
C SER A 16 -37.42 -17.30 -41.89
N VAL A 17 -36.31 -17.58 -41.20
CA VAL A 17 -35.73 -18.92 -41.17
C VAL A 17 -35.27 -19.19 -39.73
N ALA A 18 -35.85 -20.23 -39.14
CA ALA A 18 -35.54 -20.76 -37.82
C ALA A 18 -34.19 -21.52 -37.86
N GLY A 19 -33.44 -21.45 -36.76
CA GLY A 19 -32.21 -22.22 -36.58
C GLY A 19 -31.60 -22.01 -35.20
N ASP A 20 -31.99 -22.87 -34.26
CA ASP A 20 -31.32 -23.31 -33.03
C ASP A 20 -30.44 -22.32 -32.26
N GLN A 21 -31.05 -21.63 -31.29
CA GLN A 21 -30.34 -21.16 -30.11
C GLN A 21 -30.28 -22.29 -29.09
N VAL A 22 -29.07 -22.85 -28.93
CA VAL A 22 -28.69 -23.62 -27.74
C VAL A 22 -28.71 -22.66 -26.56
N VAL A 23 -29.80 -22.68 -25.79
CA VAL A 23 -29.88 -22.00 -24.50
C VAL A 23 -29.01 -22.80 -23.54
N ALA A 24 -27.75 -22.41 -23.39
CA ALA A 24 -26.94 -22.84 -22.26
C ALA A 24 -27.61 -22.28 -21.00
N SER A 25 -28.13 -23.19 -20.17
CA SER A 25 -28.70 -22.88 -18.88
C SER A 25 -27.59 -22.35 -17.96
N ASP A 26 -27.52 -21.03 -17.84
CA ASP A 26 -26.66 -20.34 -16.89
C ASP A 26 -27.31 -20.45 -15.50
N GLN A 27 -27.21 -21.63 -14.89
CA GLN A 27 -27.41 -21.77 -13.46
C GLN A 27 -26.10 -21.38 -12.78
N ALA A 28 -25.94 -20.08 -12.56
CA ALA A 28 -25.03 -19.59 -11.54
C ALA A 28 -25.41 -20.27 -10.22
N VAL A 29 -24.60 -21.22 -9.79
CA VAL A 29 -24.66 -21.79 -8.44
C VAL A 29 -24.27 -20.65 -7.50
N ALA A 30 -25.27 -19.89 -7.04
CA ALA A 30 -25.14 -19.03 -5.88
C ALA A 30 -24.83 -19.97 -4.71
N GLY A 31 -23.55 -20.19 -4.44
CA GLY A 31 -23.09 -20.94 -3.29
C GLY A 31 -23.69 -20.32 -2.04
N ASP A 32 -24.25 -21.16 -1.18
CA ASP A 32 -24.71 -20.82 0.16
C ASP A 32 -23.59 -20.09 0.89
N GLN A 33 -23.68 -18.75 0.94
CA GLN A 33 -22.76 -17.92 1.70
C GLN A 33 -23.14 -18.10 3.17
N GLY A 34 -22.67 -19.20 3.77
CA GLY A 34 -23.09 -19.64 5.09
C GLY A 34 -23.03 -18.55 6.17
N ASP A 35 -23.78 -18.76 7.25
CA ASP A 35 -23.94 -17.81 8.36
C ASP A 35 -22.59 -17.25 8.87
N ARG A 36 -22.42 -15.92 8.72
CA ARG A 36 -21.22 -15.19 9.13
C ARG A 36 -21.28 -14.66 10.57
N GLY A 37 -22.40 -14.84 11.29
CA GLY A 37 -22.60 -14.30 12.64
C GLY A 37 -21.62 -14.82 13.69
N HIS A 38 -20.91 -15.92 13.39
CA HIS A 38 -19.85 -16.46 14.25
C HIS A 38 -18.54 -15.65 14.18
N LEU A 39 -18.32 -14.88 13.10
CA LEU A 39 -17.10 -14.09 12.89
C LEU A 39 -17.00 -12.96 13.91
N LEU A 40 -15.80 -12.76 14.48
CA LEU A 40 -15.55 -11.71 15.47
C LEU A 40 -16.01 -10.31 15.02
N THR A 41 -15.88 -10.00 13.73
CA THR A 41 -16.28 -8.72 13.14
C THR A 41 -17.79 -8.53 13.01
N GLU A 42 -18.56 -9.62 13.03
CA GLU A 42 -20.02 -9.62 12.91
C GLU A 42 -20.72 -9.76 14.28
N GLN A 43 -19.96 -10.03 15.35
CA GLN A 43 -20.51 -10.13 16.70
C GLN A 43 -20.98 -8.78 17.23
N ALA A 44 -22.04 -8.79 18.04
CA ALA A 44 -22.52 -7.61 18.74
C ALA A 44 -21.56 -7.21 19.87
N ASN A 45 -21.33 -5.90 20.03
CA ASN A 45 -20.50 -5.39 21.11
C ASN A 45 -21.38 -5.10 22.36
N PRO A 46 -21.11 -5.74 23.51
CA PRO A 46 -21.92 -5.55 24.71
C PRO A 46 -21.85 -4.13 25.29
N LEU A 47 -20.77 -3.38 25.01
CA LEU A 47 -20.61 -2.01 25.48
C LEU A 47 -21.56 -1.02 24.78
N SER A 48 -22.11 -1.41 23.62
CA SER A 48 -22.95 -0.56 22.78
C SER A 48 -24.35 -1.16 22.54
N ALA A 49 -24.82 -2.02 23.45
CA ALA A 49 -26.15 -2.65 23.33
C ALA A 49 -27.31 -1.64 23.25
N GLN A 50 -27.12 -0.41 23.74
CA GLN A 50 -28.09 0.69 23.71
C GLN A 50 -27.50 1.93 23.02
N LEU A 51 -26.66 1.74 21.99
CA LEU A 51 -25.92 2.83 21.32
C LEU A 51 -26.82 3.98 20.86
N ASP A 52 -28.03 3.67 20.40
CA ASP A 52 -29.03 4.61 19.89
C ASP A 52 -29.72 5.45 20.99
N GLN A 53 -29.56 5.06 22.26
CA GLN A 53 -30.18 5.72 23.41
C GLN A 53 -29.21 6.61 24.19
N LEU A 54 -27.90 6.55 23.87
CA LEU A 54 -26.89 7.36 24.54
C LEU A 54 -27.07 8.85 24.22
N ALA A 55 -26.86 9.70 25.23
CA ALA A 55 -26.67 11.12 24.97
C ALA A 55 -25.43 11.31 24.09
N THR A 56 -25.41 12.36 23.27
CA THR A 56 -24.32 12.58 22.30
C THR A 56 -22.93 12.63 22.95
N GLY A 57 -22.81 13.18 24.18
CA GLY A 57 -21.56 13.16 24.94
C GLY A 57 -21.08 11.75 25.25
N ASP A 58 -21.94 10.94 25.87
CA ASP A 58 -21.64 9.54 26.21
C ASP A 58 -21.36 8.68 24.97
N LEU A 59 -22.07 8.96 23.86
CA LEU A 59 -21.82 8.32 22.58
C LEU A 59 -20.40 8.60 22.09
N VAL A 60 -19.97 9.87 22.10
CA VAL A 60 -18.60 10.24 21.67
C VAL A 60 -17.55 9.65 22.60
N ASP A 61 -17.76 9.71 23.92
CA ASP A 61 -16.84 9.14 24.91
C ASP A 61 -16.67 7.63 24.71
N LEU A 62 -17.76 6.91 24.38
CA LEU A 62 -17.70 5.48 24.06
C LEU A 62 -16.88 5.20 22.79
N PHE A 63 -17.03 6.00 21.73
CA PHE A 63 -16.19 5.88 20.53
C PHE A 63 -14.71 6.10 20.86
N VAL A 64 -14.37 7.19 21.56
CA VAL A 64 -12.99 7.53 21.92
C VAL A 64 -12.34 6.45 22.79
N ALA A 65 -13.07 5.91 23.77
CA ALA A 65 -12.55 4.85 24.62
C ALA A 65 -12.25 3.56 23.83
N ASN A 66 -13.11 3.22 22.87
CA ASN A 66 -13.01 2.00 22.07
C ASN A 66 -11.96 2.12 20.94
N ASP A 67 -11.56 3.33 20.54
CA ASP A 67 -10.49 3.58 19.57
C ASP A 67 -9.07 3.25 20.08
N LEU A 68 -8.93 2.82 21.34
CA LEU A 68 -7.69 2.21 21.85
C LEU A 68 -7.47 0.78 21.33
N GLU A 69 -8.54 0.07 20.98
CA GLU A 69 -8.47 -1.33 20.54
C GLU A 69 -7.70 -1.53 19.21
N PRO A 70 -7.86 -0.68 18.18
CA PRO A 70 -6.99 -0.70 17.01
C PRO A 70 -5.50 -0.69 17.32
N GLN A 71 -5.07 0.16 18.26
CA GLN A 71 -3.67 0.25 18.66
C GLN A 71 -3.19 -1.04 19.35
N ARG A 72 -4.01 -1.61 20.23
CA ARG A 72 -3.73 -2.88 20.92
C ARG A 72 -3.61 -4.04 19.93
N ALA A 73 -4.53 -4.12 18.97
CA ALA A 73 -4.53 -5.14 17.91
C ALA A 73 -3.26 -5.06 17.05
N VAL A 74 -2.85 -3.85 16.64
CA VAL A 74 -1.60 -3.65 15.88
C VAL A 74 -0.37 -4.02 16.70
N ALA A 75 -0.34 -3.66 17.99
CA ALA A 75 0.76 -4.01 18.88
C ALA A 75 0.88 -5.54 19.05
N ALA A 76 -0.25 -6.26 19.14
CA ALA A 76 -0.26 -7.72 19.21
C ALA A 76 0.25 -8.39 17.92
N ALA A 77 0.07 -7.75 16.76
CA ALA A 77 0.54 -8.24 15.46
C ALA A 77 1.96 -7.76 15.07
N ALA A 78 2.70 -7.14 16.00
CA ALA A 78 3.98 -6.50 15.69
C ALA A 78 5.03 -7.45 15.09
N ALA A 79 5.06 -8.71 15.50
CA ALA A 79 6.01 -9.69 14.98
C ALA A 79 5.75 -10.02 13.49
N GLN A 80 4.48 -10.24 13.14
CA GLN A 80 4.06 -10.53 11.77
C GLN A 80 4.21 -9.28 10.88
N LEU A 81 3.94 -8.09 11.41
CA LEU A 81 4.21 -6.83 10.71
C LEU A 81 5.70 -6.64 10.43
N ALA A 82 6.58 -6.95 11.39
CA ALA A 82 8.02 -6.90 11.18
C ALA A 82 8.49 -7.89 10.11
N GLN A 83 7.99 -9.13 10.15
CA GLN A 83 8.27 -10.14 9.12
C GLN A 83 7.82 -9.67 7.73
N ALA A 84 6.62 -9.09 7.63
CA ALA A 84 6.10 -8.55 6.39
C ALA A 84 6.94 -7.38 5.86
N VAL A 85 7.34 -6.44 6.72
CA VAL A 85 8.23 -5.33 6.34
C VAL A 85 9.53 -5.85 5.72
N ASP A 86 10.19 -6.80 6.38
CA ASP A 86 11.48 -7.32 5.90
C ASP A 86 11.30 -8.09 4.58
N ALA A 87 10.30 -8.96 4.48
CA ALA A 87 10.05 -9.75 3.27
C ALA A 87 9.63 -8.88 2.07
N ILE A 88 8.81 -7.83 2.28
CA ILE A 88 8.45 -6.87 1.22
C ILE A 88 9.68 -6.07 0.80
N ALA A 89 10.50 -5.60 1.75
CA ALA A 89 11.70 -4.83 1.45
C ALA A 89 12.69 -5.64 0.60
N GLU A 90 12.88 -6.93 0.88
CA GLU A 90 13.70 -7.83 0.08
C GLU A 90 13.20 -7.94 -1.37
N ARG A 91 11.89 -8.10 -1.57
CA ARG A 91 11.29 -8.19 -2.91
C ARG A 91 11.42 -6.89 -3.70
N LEU A 92 11.16 -5.75 -3.06
CA LEU A 92 11.31 -4.44 -3.70
C LEU A 92 12.77 -4.13 -4.02
N ALA A 93 13.71 -4.53 -3.17
CA ALA A 93 15.14 -4.41 -3.45
C ALA A 93 15.57 -5.26 -4.67
N ALA A 94 14.88 -6.37 -4.93
CA ALA A 94 15.09 -7.22 -6.10
C ALA A 94 14.31 -6.75 -7.35
N GLY A 95 13.66 -5.59 -7.32
CA GLY A 95 12.93 -5.01 -8.46
C GLY A 95 11.44 -5.40 -8.54
N GLY A 96 10.92 -6.11 -7.53
CA GLY A 96 9.48 -6.36 -7.39
C GLY A 96 8.70 -5.14 -6.92
N ARG A 97 7.36 -5.23 -6.94
CA ARG A 97 6.43 -4.18 -6.51
C ARG A 97 5.51 -4.69 -5.40
N LEU A 98 4.91 -3.76 -4.65
CA LEU A 98 3.93 -4.05 -3.61
C LEU A 98 2.51 -3.71 -4.09
N PHE A 99 1.60 -4.67 -3.95
CA PHE A 99 0.18 -4.49 -4.26
C PHE A 99 -0.67 -4.68 -3.00
N TYR A 100 -1.46 -3.66 -2.66
CA TYR A 100 -2.56 -3.79 -1.70
C TYR A 100 -3.84 -4.10 -2.46
N LEU A 101 -4.53 -5.18 -2.10
CA LEU A 101 -5.76 -5.60 -2.79
C LEU A 101 -6.90 -5.79 -1.81
N GLY A 102 -8.05 -5.17 -2.07
CA GLY A 102 -9.23 -5.27 -1.22
C GLY A 102 -10.49 -4.73 -1.86
N ALA A 103 -11.62 -4.93 -1.17
CA ALA A 103 -12.90 -4.33 -1.51
C ALA A 103 -13.30 -3.25 -0.48
N GLY A 104 -14.29 -2.41 -0.83
CA GLY A 104 -14.86 -1.44 0.08
C GLY A 104 -13.83 -0.57 0.81
N THR A 105 -13.96 -0.46 2.15
CA THR A 105 -13.02 0.31 2.98
C THR A 105 -11.60 -0.23 2.90
N SER A 106 -11.42 -1.56 2.93
CA SER A 106 -10.09 -2.20 2.86
C SER A 106 -9.32 -1.81 1.61
N GLY A 107 -9.95 -1.92 0.43
CA GLY A 107 -9.33 -1.53 -0.83
C GLY A 107 -9.03 -0.03 -0.90
N ARG A 108 -9.93 0.82 -0.37
CA ARG A 108 -9.70 2.28 -0.30
C ARG A 108 -8.51 2.65 0.58
N LEU A 109 -8.33 1.98 1.70
CA LEU A 109 -7.17 2.18 2.58
C LEU A 109 -5.86 1.74 1.89
N GLY A 110 -5.89 0.64 1.13
CA GLY A 110 -4.77 0.22 0.29
C GLY A 110 -4.41 1.28 -0.77
N VAL A 111 -5.40 1.84 -1.45
CA VAL A 111 -5.19 2.95 -2.41
C VAL A 111 -4.65 4.20 -1.72
N LEU A 112 -5.15 4.54 -0.54
CA LEU A 112 -4.68 5.69 0.23
C LEU A 112 -3.20 5.58 0.58
N ASP A 113 -2.77 4.47 1.18
CA ASP A 113 -1.37 4.25 1.57
C ASP A 113 -0.43 4.24 0.35
N ALA A 114 -0.84 3.59 -0.75
CA ALA A 114 -0.08 3.59 -2.00
C ALA A 114 0.08 5.00 -2.59
N ALA A 115 -0.98 5.81 -2.60
CA ALA A 115 -0.96 7.18 -3.14
C ALA A 115 -0.04 8.12 -2.34
N GLU A 116 0.19 7.84 -1.06
CA GLU A 116 1.08 8.63 -0.20
C GLU A 116 2.56 8.24 -0.40
N CYS A 117 2.88 7.09 -0.99
CA CYS A 117 4.26 6.65 -1.18
C CYS A 117 5.10 7.58 -2.08
N PRO A 118 4.67 7.96 -3.30
CA PRO A 118 5.46 8.84 -4.16
C PRO A 118 5.81 10.21 -3.54
N PRO A 119 4.86 11.00 -2.98
CA PRO A 119 5.20 12.29 -2.38
C PRO A 119 5.99 12.16 -1.07
N THR A 120 5.95 11.00 -0.41
CA THR A 120 6.63 10.74 0.87
C THR A 120 8.03 10.15 0.70
N PHE A 121 8.27 9.28 -0.29
CA PHE A 121 9.55 8.57 -0.40
C PHE A 121 10.25 8.78 -1.75
N CYS A 122 9.70 9.68 -2.57
CA CYS A 122 10.11 9.87 -3.96
C CYS A 122 10.20 8.52 -4.69
N SER A 123 9.25 7.62 -4.38
CA SER A 123 9.13 6.30 -4.99
C SER A 123 8.45 6.42 -6.34
N ASP A 124 8.74 5.49 -7.24
CA ASP A 124 7.97 5.32 -8.47
C ASP A 124 6.50 5.02 -8.11
N PRO A 125 5.49 5.67 -8.72
CA PRO A 125 4.08 5.34 -8.52
C PRO A 125 3.72 3.88 -8.79
N GLU A 126 4.49 3.16 -9.59
CA GLU A 126 4.28 1.73 -9.85
C GLU A 126 4.85 0.81 -8.77
N GLN A 127 5.74 1.33 -7.90
CA GLN A 127 6.41 0.53 -6.87
C GLN A 127 5.45 0.05 -5.78
N VAL A 128 4.44 0.87 -5.43
CA VAL A 128 3.38 0.54 -4.47
C VAL A 128 2.03 0.91 -5.06
N GLN A 129 1.12 -0.06 -5.17
CA GLN A 129 -0.15 0.11 -5.86
C GLN A 129 -1.33 -0.38 -5.02
N GLY A 130 -2.42 0.39 -5.04
CA GLY A 130 -3.72 -0.06 -4.51
C GLY A 130 -4.61 -0.61 -5.62
N VAL A 131 -5.20 -1.78 -5.37
CA VAL A 131 -6.13 -2.48 -6.25
C VAL A 131 -7.46 -2.64 -5.51
N LEU A 132 -8.48 -1.96 -6.01
CA LEU A 132 -9.81 -1.88 -5.41
C LEU A 132 -10.82 -2.62 -6.29
N ALA A 133 -11.58 -3.54 -5.70
CA ALA A 133 -12.70 -4.17 -6.38
C ALA A 133 -13.66 -3.12 -6.98
N GLY A 134 -13.91 -3.19 -8.29
CA GLY A 134 -14.69 -2.18 -9.03
C GLY A 134 -13.90 -0.97 -9.53
N GLY A 135 -12.58 -0.97 -9.34
CA GLY A 135 -11.67 0.00 -9.93
C GLY A 135 -11.88 1.44 -9.44
N PRO A 136 -11.45 2.45 -10.22
CA PRO A 136 -11.48 3.86 -9.79
C PRO A 136 -12.86 4.39 -9.41
N ALA A 137 -13.93 3.89 -10.05
CA ALA A 137 -15.30 4.30 -9.71
C ALA A 137 -15.67 3.93 -8.26
N ALA A 138 -15.13 2.83 -7.74
CA ALA A 138 -15.39 2.35 -6.39
C ALA A 138 -14.77 3.23 -5.28
N LEU A 139 -13.84 4.12 -5.63
CA LEU A 139 -13.27 5.10 -4.71
C LEU A 139 -14.34 6.10 -4.22
N LEU A 140 -15.24 6.51 -5.13
CA LEU A 140 -16.26 7.52 -4.85
C LEU A 140 -17.62 6.92 -4.50
N ARG A 141 -17.93 5.72 -4.98
CA ARG A 141 -19.22 5.06 -4.79
C ARG A 141 -19.02 3.59 -4.42
N SER A 142 -19.70 3.10 -3.39
CA SER A 142 -19.62 1.67 -3.05
C SER A 142 -20.21 0.80 -4.15
N SER A 143 -19.58 -0.36 -4.37
CA SER A 143 -20.06 -1.39 -5.28
C SER A 143 -19.93 -2.74 -4.56
N GLU A 144 -20.95 -3.10 -3.80
CA GLU A 144 -20.91 -4.22 -2.86
C GLU A 144 -20.84 -5.58 -3.59
N GLY A 145 -21.58 -5.76 -4.69
CA GLY A 145 -21.60 -7.04 -5.42
C GLY A 145 -20.31 -7.42 -6.16
N LEU A 146 -19.29 -6.55 -6.20
CA LEU A 146 -18.03 -6.85 -6.88
C LEU A 146 -17.03 -7.61 -5.98
N GLU A 147 -17.24 -7.60 -4.67
CA GLU A 147 -16.35 -8.29 -3.73
C GLU A 147 -16.55 -9.82 -3.70
N ASP A 148 -17.71 -10.28 -4.19
CA ASP A 148 -18.07 -11.70 -4.26
C ASP A 148 -17.47 -12.43 -5.49
N ARG A 149 -16.77 -11.71 -6.36
CA ARG A 149 -16.16 -12.27 -7.58
C ARG A 149 -14.73 -12.74 -7.32
N ALA A 150 -14.57 -14.03 -7.07
CA ALA A 150 -13.27 -14.64 -6.74
C ALA A 150 -12.22 -14.52 -7.85
N ASP A 151 -12.63 -14.50 -9.11
CA ASP A 151 -11.76 -14.39 -10.29
C ASP A 151 -11.30 -12.95 -10.56
N ALA A 152 -12.10 -11.96 -10.18
CA ALA A 152 -11.89 -10.57 -10.57
C ALA A 152 -10.61 -9.96 -9.94
N GLY A 153 -10.27 -10.33 -8.70
CA GLY A 153 -9.07 -9.81 -8.04
C GLY A 153 -7.79 -10.25 -8.74
N TRP A 154 -7.75 -11.49 -9.22
CA TRP A 154 -6.64 -11.98 -10.01
C TRP A 154 -6.57 -11.29 -11.39
N ALA A 155 -7.71 -11.10 -12.06
CA ALA A 155 -7.76 -10.40 -13.35
C ALA A 155 -7.23 -8.96 -13.24
N ASP A 156 -7.58 -8.24 -12.17
CA ASP A 156 -7.09 -6.87 -11.93
C ASP A 156 -5.56 -6.82 -11.70
N LEU A 157 -5.01 -7.83 -11.03
CA LEU A 157 -3.56 -7.98 -10.87
C LEU A 157 -2.86 -8.29 -12.20
N GLN A 158 -3.41 -9.19 -13.01
CA GLN A 158 -2.87 -9.52 -14.32
C GLN A 158 -2.84 -8.31 -15.26
N ALA A 159 -3.90 -7.48 -15.23
CA ALA A 159 -3.96 -6.25 -16.02
C ALA A 159 -2.84 -5.24 -15.68
N ARG A 160 -2.24 -5.36 -14.49
CA ARG A 160 -1.11 -4.54 -14.00
C ARG A 160 0.25 -5.24 -14.17
N GLY A 161 0.27 -6.38 -14.85
CA GLY A 161 1.45 -7.21 -15.05
C GLY A 161 2.01 -7.79 -13.75
N PHE A 162 1.16 -8.09 -12.76
CA PHE A 162 1.59 -8.73 -11.52
C PHE A 162 2.30 -10.06 -11.80
N GLY A 163 3.41 -10.32 -11.12
CA GLY A 163 4.26 -11.49 -11.35
C GLY A 163 4.89 -12.08 -10.10
N PRO A 164 5.69 -13.15 -10.25
CA PRO A 164 6.27 -13.91 -9.13
C PRO A 164 7.30 -13.14 -8.29
N GLY A 165 7.83 -12.04 -8.81
CA GLY A 165 8.72 -11.13 -8.08
C GLY A 165 7.98 -10.15 -7.17
N ASP A 166 6.66 -10.00 -7.33
CA ASP A 166 5.87 -9.01 -6.62
C ASP A 166 5.37 -9.52 -5.25
N CYS A 167 4.84 -8.58 -4.46
CA CYS A 167 4.18 -8.83 -3.18
C CYS A 167 2.70 -8.47 -3.27
N LEU A 168 1.83 -9.33 -2.75
CA LEU A 168 0.41 -9.08 -2.60
C LEU A 168 0.04 -9.08 -1.12
N VAL A 169 -0.51 -7.96 -0.64
CA VAL A 169 -1.18 -7.84 0.65
C VAL A 169 -2.69 -7.83 0.38
N GLY A 170 -3.36 -8.94 0.68
CA GLY A 170 -4.80 -9.09 0.55
C GLY A 170 -5.53 -8.67 1.83
N ILE A 171 -6.43 -7.69 1.73
CA ILE A 171 -7.03 -6.99 2.87
C ILE A 171 -8.53 -7.27 2.92
N ALA A 172 -8.97 -8.03 3.94
CA ALA A 172 -10.38 -8.33 4.18
C ALA A 172 -10.65 -8.37 5.69
N ALA A 173 -11.39 -7.39 6.22
CA ALA A 173 -11.62 -7.28 7.67
C ALA A 173 -12.23 -8.56 8.27
N GLY A 174 -13.27 -9.12 7.64
CA GLY A 174 -13.89 -10.39 8.03
C GLY A 174 -13.15 -11.64 7.54
N GLY A 175 -12.09 -11.50 6.74
CA GLY A 175 -11.27 -12.61 6.23
C GLY A 175 -11.93 -13.51 5.16
N THR A 176 -13.19 -13.24 4.78
CA THR A 176 -13.99 -14.13 3.92
C THR A 176 -14.26 -13.60 2.50
N THR A 177 -13.76 -12.41 2.15
CA THR A 177 -14.05 -11.74 0.87
C THR A 177 -13.50 -12.52 -0.34
N PRO A 178 -14.36 -13.07 -1.24
CA PRO A 178 -13.93 -13.92 -2.35
C PRO A 178 -12.91 -13.25 -3.29
N TYR A 179 -13.11 -11.97 -3.65
CA TYR A 179 -12.19 -11.18 -4.47
C TYR A 179 -10.75 -11.20 -3.94
N VAL A 180 -10.60 -11.13 -2.61
CA VAL A 180 -9.30 -11.13 -1.93
C VAL A 180 -8.72 -12.54 -1.86
N ILE A 181 -9.52 -13.52 -1.45
CA ILE A 181 -9.10 -14.92 -1.30
C ILE A 181 -8.62 -15.50 -2.64
N GLY A 182 -9.37 -15.27 -3.71
CA GLY A 182 -9.02 -15.76 -5.05
C GLY A 182 -7.71 -15.16 -5.56
N ALA A 183 -7.51 -13.84 -5.38
CA ALA A 183 -6.26 -13.18 -5.75
C ALA A 183 -5.05 -13.71 -4.96
N LEU A 184 -5.21 -13.91 -3.65
CA LEU A 184 -4.17 -14.48 -2.79
C LEU A 184 -3.80 -15.91 -3.20
N ALA A 185 -4.79 -16.77 -3.47
CA ALA A 185 -4.54 -18.14 -3.91
C ALA A 185 -3.73 -18.19 -5.21
N GLN A 186 -4.09 -17.36 -6.19
CA GLN A 186 -3.39 -17.31 -7.49
C GLN A 186 -1.98 -16.72 -7.37
N ALA A 187 -1.83 -15.63 -6.60
CA ALA A 187 -0.52 -15.05 -6.34
C ALA A 187 0.43 -16.04 -5.64
N GLN A 188 -0.08 -16.82 -4.69
CA GLN A 188 0.69 -17.87 -4.02
C GLN A 188 1.09 -18.98 -5.00
N ALA A 189 0.18 -19.40 -5.89
CA ALA A 189 0.44 -20.45 -6.88
C ALA A 189 1.56 -20.08 -7.87
N ILE A 190 1.74 -18.80 -8.19
CA ILE A 190 2.84 -18.34 -9.05
C ILE A 190 4.14 -18.06 -8.29
N GLY A 191 4.16 -18.15 -6.96
CA GLY A 191 5.36 -17.92 -6.13
C GLY A 191 5.60 -16.46 -5.73
N ALA A 192 4.61 -15.59 -5.90
CA ALA A 192 4.65 -14.23 -5.36
C ALA A 192 4.57 -14.25 -3.82
N LEU A 193 5.10 -13.22 -3.16
CA LEU A 193 4.95 -13.09 -1.71
C LEU A 193 3.48 -12.75 -1.40
N THR A 194 2.80 -13.58 -0.62
CA THR A 194 1.39 -13.36 -0.24
C THR A 194 1.26 -13.11 1.25
N ILE A 195 0.55 -12.04 1.58
CA ILE A 195 0.32 -11.58 2.94
C ILE A 195 -1.19 -11.39 3.11
N ALA A 196 -1.79 -12.10 4.06
CA ALA A 196 -3.18 -11.88 4.44
C ALA A 196 -3.26 -10.87 5.58
N LEU A 197 -4.23 -9.95 5.51
CA LEU A 197 -4.54 -9.00 6.56
C LEU A 197 -6.04 -9.03 6.86
N ALA A 198 -6.39 -9.47 8.06
CA ALA A 198 -7.77 -9.59 8.54
C ALA A 198 -7.92 -9.20 10.01
N CYS A 199 -9.15 -8.98 10.46
CA CYS A 199 -9.49 -8.58 11.83
C CYS A 199 -10.25 -9.68 12.62
N VAL A 200 -10.17 -10.91 12.12
CA VAL A 200 -10.74 -12.13 12.73
C VAL A 200 -9.64 -13.16 12.97
N PRO A 201 -9.75 -14.03 14.00
CA PRO A 201 -8.82 -15.13 14.21
C PRO A 201 -8.68 -16.03 12.97
N SER A 202 -7.49 -16.58 12.76
CA SER A 202 -7.20 -17.43 11.59
C SER A 202 -8.08 -18.67 11.54
N GLU A 203 -8.48 -19.20 12.70
CA GLU A 203 -9.37 -20.36 12.83
C GLU A 203 -10.80 -20.06 12.34
N GLN A 204 -11.23 -18.80 12.39
CA GLN A 204 -12.55 -18.39 11.91
C GLN A 204 -12.56 -18.15 10.39
N ALA A 205 -11.47 -17.61 9.84
CA ALA A 205 -11.34 -17.33 8.41
C ALA A 205 -9.90 -17.56 7.93
N PRO A 206 -9.56 -18.80 7.53
CA PRO A 206 -8.26 -19.09 6.94
C PRO A 206 -8.13 -18.43 5.57
N MET A 207 -6.97 -17.84 5.28
CA MET A 207 -6.67 -17.16 4.02
C MET A 207 -5.38 -17.71 3.42
N PRO A 208 -5.29 -17.93 2.09
CA PRO A 208 -4.06 -18.36 1.43
C PRO A 208 -2.98 -17.29 1.58
N CYS A 209 -1.88 -17.59 2.26
CA CYS A 209 -0.78 -16.64 2.43
C CYS A 209 0.51 -17.32 2.90
N ALA A 210 1.63 -16.61 2.77
CA ALA A 210 2.89 -16.94 3.41
C ALA A 210 3.05 -16.26 4.78
N ILE A 211 2.49 -15.06 4.95
CA ILE A 211 2.47 -14.30 6.21
C ILE A 211 1.03 -13.94 6.54
N ASP A 212 0.59 -14.27 7.75
CA ASP A 212 -0.79 -14.04 8.21
C ASP A 212 -0.84 -12.96 9.31
N ILE A 213 -1.39 -11.79 9.00
CA ILE A 213 -1.50 -10.64 9.92
C ILE A 213 -2.93 -10.53 10.43
N ARG A 214 -3.13 -10.80 11.73
CA ARG A 214 -4.44 -10.70 12.39
C ARG A 214 -4.52 -9.52 13.35
N LEU A 215 -5.33 -8.53 12.99
CA LEU A 215 -5.58 -7.32 13.75
C LEU A 215 -6.89 -7.46 14.54
N LEU A 216 -6.86 -8.24 15.63
CA LEU A 216 -8.05 -8.59 16.40
C LEU A 216 -8.59 -7.41 17.22
N THR A 217 -9.39 -6.55 16.59
CA THR A 217 -10.00 -5.36 17.22
C THR A 217 -11.27 -5.65 18.03
N GLY A 218 -11.79 -6.87 17.93
CA GLY A 218 -13.07 -7.27 18.51
C GLY A 218 -14.30 -6.70 17.77
N ALA A 219 -15.48 -6.97 18.34
CA ALA A 219 -16.76 -6.48 17.84
C ALA A 219 -16.81 -4.94 17.73
N GLU A 220 -17.38 -4.44 16.64
CA GLU A 220 -17.56 -3.01 16.41
C GLU A 220 -18.71 -2.43 17.25
N LEU A 221 -18.64 -1.15 17.61
CA LEU A 221 -19.71 -0.51 18.40
C LEU A 221 -21.04 -0.51 17.64
N LEU A 222 -20.98 -0.27 16.33
CA LEU A 222 -22.06 -0.57 15.40
C LEU A 222 -21.75 -1.92 14.76
N THR A 223 -22.51 -2.95 15.14
CA THR A 223 -22.31 -4.35 14.68
C THR A 223 -22.06 -4.43 13.18
N GLY A 224 -21.01 -5.12 12.77
CA GLY A 224 -20.61 -5.31 11.36
C GLY A 224 -19.97 -4.08 10.69
N SER A 225 -19.93 -2.90 11.33
CA SER A 225 -19.38 -1.68 10.73
C SER A 225 -17.84 -1.63 10.80
N THR A 226 -17.18 -2.57 10.10
CA THR A 226 -15.72 -2.74 10.08
C THR A 226 -14.95 -1.56 9.47
N ARG A 227 -15.65 -0.55 8.93
CA ARG A 227 -15.04 0.74 8.57
C ARG A 227 -14.49 1.53 9.76
N LEU A 228 -14.84 1.12 10.99
CA LEU A 228 -14.46 1.76 12.24
C LEU A 228 -13.12 1.20 12.75
N LYS A 229 -13.11 0.41 13.84
CA LYS A 229 -11.86 -0.07 14.45
C LYS A 229 -11.02 -0.91 13.50
N ALA A 230 -11.63 -1.86 12.80
CA ALA A 230 -10.91 -2.72 11.85
C ALA A 230 -10.26 -1.88 10.73
N GLY A 231 -10.96 -0.87 10.21
CA GLY A 231 -10.42 0.10 9.26
C GLY A 231 -9.26 0.92 9.84
N THR A 232 -9.39 1.41 11.07
CA THR A 232 -8.31 2.16 11.76
C THR A 232 -7.07 1.29 11.96
N ALA A 233 -7.23 0.06 12.45
CA ALA A 233 -6.12 -0.88 12.64
C ALA A 233 -5.44 -1.22 11.31
N THR A 234 -6.25 -1.44 10.26
CA THR A 234 -5.74 -1.66 8.90
C THR A 234 -4.90 -0.48 8.43
N LYS A 235 -5.38 0.76 8.57
CA LYS A 235 -4.58 1.96 8.22
C LYS A 235 -3.25 2.00 8.96
N MET A 236 -3.25 1.74 10.27
CA MET A 236 -2.04 1.73 11.09
C MET A 236 -1.05 0.67 10.59
N ALA A 237 -1.53 -0.55 10.29
CA ALA A 237 -0.72 -1.63 9.75
C ALA A 237 -0.12 -1.27 8.38
N LEU A 238 -0.92 -0.74 7.45
CA LEU A 238 -0.44 -0.32 6.13
C LEU A 238 0.65 0.76 6.23
N ASN A 239 0.47 1.75 7.10
CA ASN A 239 1.48 2.78 7.33
C ASN A 239 2.78 2.21 7.92
N ILE A 240 2.69 1.17 8.78
CA ILE A 240 3.88 0.45 9.27
C ILE A 240 4.56 -0.29 8.11
N LEU A 241 3.80 -0.98 7.26
CA LEU A 241 4.34 -1.70 6.11
C LEU A 241 5.06 -0.75 5.16
N SER A 242 4.38 0.27 4.63
CA SER A 242 4.96 1.20 3.65
C SER A 242 6.15 1.98 4.24
N THR A 243 5.99 2.55 5.42
CA THR A 243 7.06 3.34 6.07
C THR A 243 8.25 2.44 6.44
N GLY A 244 7.98 1.28 7.04
CA GLY A 244 9.02 0.32 7.43
C GLY A 244 9.82 -0.17 6.23
N VAL A 245 9.13 -0.56 5.15
CA VAL A 245 9.77 -0.98 3.89
C VAL A 245 10.64 0.13 3.32
N MET A 246 10.13 1.37 3.26
CA MET A 246 10.90 2.49 2.71
C MET A 246 12.10 2.87 3.59
N VAL A 247 12.01 2.69 4.92
CA VAL A 247 13.15 2.79 5.82
C VAL A 247 14.20 1.72 5.49
N ARG A 248 13.80 0.45 5.32
CA ARG A 248 14.71 -0.65 4.94
C ARG A 248 15.36 -0.44 3.57
N LEU A 249 14.66 0.21 2.64
CA LEU A 249 15.17 0.60 1.32
C LEU A 249 16.05 1.87 1.33
N GLY A 250 16.36 2.43 2.51
CA GLY A 250 17.28 3.57 2.65
C GLY A 250 16.69 4.92 2.23
N LYS A 251 15.35 5.06 2.17
CA LYS A 251 14.67 6.34 1.88
C LYS A 251 14.73 7.34 3.05
N VAL A 252 15.17 6.88 4.22
CA VAL A 252 15.21 7.65 5.48
C VAL A 252 16.62 7.63 6.08
N HIS A 253 17.04 8.74 6.69
CA HIS A 253 18.25 8.83 7.51
C HIS A 253 17.91 9.38 8.90
N GLY A 254 18.18 8.60 9.95
CA GLY A 254 17.67 8.90 11.29
C GLY A 254 16.14 8.87 11.27
N ASN A 255 15.50 10.01 11.52
CA ASN A 255 14.05 10.21 11.36
C ASN A 255 13.71 11.24 10.27
N ARG A 256 14.63 11.48 9.33
CA ARG A 256 14.45 12.42 8.22
C ARG A 256 14.29 11.66 6.91
N MET A 257 13.23 12.01 6.19
CA MET A 257 12.99 11.60 4.82
C MET A 257 13.99 12.31 3.90
N VAL A 258 15.06 11.62 3.53
CA VAL A 258 16.16 12.17 2.72
C VAL A 258 15.97 11.93 1.23
N ASP A 259 14.98 11.11 0.87
CA ASP A 259 14.54 10.90 -0.51
C ASP A 259 13.20 11.63 -0.72
N VAL A 260 13.26 12.96 -0.72
CA VAL A 260 12.09 13.84 -0.83
C VAL A 260 12.08 14.51 -2.20
N ALA A 261 10.95 14.44 -2.90
CA ALA A 261 10.75 15.15 -4.15
C ALA A 261 10.49 16.64 -3.87
N VAL A 262 11.38 17.53 -4.28
CA VAL A 262 11.21 18.98 -4.10
C VAL A 262 10.28 19.55 -5.18
N THR A 263 8.97 19.27 -5.06
CA THR A 263 7.97 19.63 -6.08
C THR A 263 7.19 20.92 -5.77
N ASN A 264 7.37 21.48 -4.56
CA ASN A 264 6.73 22.72 -4.14
C ASN A 264 7.56 23.43 -3.06
N SER A 265 7.21 24.68 -2.76
CA SER A 265 7.90 25.53 -1.78
C SER A 265 7.98 24.93 -0.37
N LYS A 266 6.95 24.20 0.08
CA LYS A 266 6.95 23.52 1.39
C LYS A 266 7.98 22.39 1.44
N LEU A 267 8.10 21.61 0.37
CA LEU A 267 9.06 20.50 0.28
C LEU A 267 10.49 21.02 0.08
N GLU A 268 10.66 22.14 -0.61
CA GLU A 268 11.95 22.84 -0.70
C GLU A 268 12.42 23.34 0.66
N ASP A 269 11.55 24.02 1.41
CA ASP A 269 11.91 24.47 2.77
C ASP A 269 12.20 23.29 3.71
N ARG A 270 11.50 22.16 3.55
CA ARG A 270 11.82 20.93 4.27
C ARG A 270 13.21 20.41 3.90
N ALA A 271 13.55 20.33 2.62
CA ALA A 271 14.86 19.91 2.13
C ALA A 271 15.99 20.77 2.71
N LEU A 272 15.85 22.09 2.67
CA LEU A 272 16.83 23.03 3.22
C LEU A 272 17.00 22.88 4.73
N ARG A 273 15.91 22.65 5.49
CA ARG A 273 16.01 22.35 6.92
C ARG A 273 16.73 21.05 7.21
N ILE A 274 16.51 20.01 6.41
CA ILE A 274 17.23 18.74 6.58
C ILE A 274 18.74 18.95 6.36
N LEU A 275 19.14 19.69 5.32
CA LEU A 275 20.54 19.99 5.04
C LEU A 275 21.19 20.82 6.16
N ARG A 276 20.48 21.82 6.69
CA ARG A 276 20.94 22.58 7.85
C ARG A 276 21.11 21.70 9.08
N ASP A 277 20.08 20.92 9.43
CA ASP A 277 20.05 20.13 10.65
C ASP A 277 21.09 19.00 10.64
N LEU A 278 21.37 18.39 9.48
CA LEU A 278 22.26 17.23 9.37
C LEU A 278 23.67 17.55 8.86
N ALA A 279 23.86 18.62 8.09
CA ALA A 279 25.15 19.01 7.52
C ALA A 279 25.63 20.41 7.95
N GLY A 280 24.85 21.13 8.79
CA GLY A 280 25.23 22.46 9.26
C GLY A 280 25.24 23.53 8.17
N LEU A 281 24.60 23.28 7.03
CA LEU A 281 24.60 24.20 5.90
C LEU A 281 23.60 25.34 6.11
N GLU A 282 24.08 26.57 5.92
CA GLU A 282 23.21 27.74 5.84
C GLU A 282 22.31 27.70 4.59
N ARG A 283 21.22 28.47 4.61
CA ARG A 283 20.14 28.35 3.62
C ARG A 283 20.61 28.49 2.16
N GLN A 284 21.53 29.42 1.89
CA GLN A 284 22.01 29.69 0.54
C GLN A 284 22.96 28.58 0.01
N PRO A 285 24.04 28.18 0.73
CA PRO A 285 24.84 27.01 0.36
C PRO A 285 24.02 25.72 0.24
N ALA A 286 23.03 25.51 1.12
CA ALA A 286 22.15 24.36 1.04
C ALA A 286 21.31 24.34 -0.24
N ARG A 287 20.83 25.51 -0.69
CA ARG A 287 20.07 25.66 -1.94
C ARG A 287 20.94 25.37 -3.16
N GLU A 288 22.15 25.95 -3.20
CA GLU A 288 23.09 25.71 -4.30
C GLU A 288 23.46 24.23 -4.42
N LEU A 289 23.71 23.56 -3.29
CA LEU A 289 24.01 22.12 -3.28
C LEU A 289 22.79 21.27 -3.67
N LEU A 290 21.58 21.68 -3.30
CA LEU A 290 20.35 21.02 -3.70
C LEU A 290 20.12 21.13 -5.21
N ASP A 291 20.40 22.29 -5.81
CA ASP A 291 20.32 22.50 -7.26
C ASP A 291 21.34 21.63 -8.02
N GLN A 292 22.59 21.56 -7.54
CA GLN A 292 23.64 20.69 -8.10
C GLN A 292 23.28 19.19 -8.06
N THR A 293 22.42 18.81 -7.13
CA THR A 293 21.97 17.43 -6.94
C THR A 293 20.59 17.17 -7.53
N ALA A 294 20.08 18.08 -8.35
CA ALA A 294 18.76 17.99 -8.98
C ALA A 294 17.63 17.73 -7.95
N GLY A 295 17.73 18.35 -6.77
CA GLY A 295 16.76 18.21 -5.69
C GLY A 295 16.99 17.02 -4.75
N SER A 296 18.03 16.21 -4.96
CA SER A 296 18.30 15.04 -4.12
C SER A 296 18.98 15.42 -2.79
N VAL A 297 18.19 15.49 -1.71
CA VAL A 297 18.69 15.75 -0.35
C VAL A 297 19.70 14.69 0.10
N LYS A 298 19.45 13.41 -0.20
CA LYS A 298 20.37 12.30 0.12
C LYS A 298 21.74 12.50 -0.52
N LEU A 299 21.78 12.85 -1.82
CA LEU A 299 23.02 13.10 -2.53
C LEU A 299 23.73 14.35 -1.99
N ALA A 300 22.98 15.42 -1.71
CA ALA A 300 23.52 16.64 -1.12
C ALA A 300 24.16 16.38 0.26
N LEU A 301 23.51 15.59 1.12
CA LEU A 301 24.09 15.19 2.41
C LEU A 301 25.37 14.37 2.25
N LEU A 302 25.41 13.47 1.26
CA LEU A 302 26.61 12.68 0.99
C LEU A 302 27.77 13.57 0.53
N ILE A 303 27.52 14.49 -0.41
CA ILE A 303 28.52 15.46 -0.89
C ILE A 303 29.01 16.33 0.27
N ALA A 304 28.10 16.89 1.08
CA ALA A 304 28.47 17.72 2.21
C ALA A 304 29.37 16.98 3.23
N ALA A 305 29.09 15.69 3.47
CA ALA A 305 29.85 14.88 4.41
C ALA A 305 31.20 14.38 3.87
N THR A 306 31.34 14.21 2.55
CA THR A 306 32.50 13.52 1.94
C THR A 306 33.36 14.43 1.05
N GLN A 307 32.84 15.59 0.66
CA GLN A 307 33.45 16.51 -0.31
C GLN A 307 33.71 15.87 -1.69
N LEU A 308 33.05 14.75 -1.99
CA LEU A 308 33.06 14.14 -3.32
C LEU A 308 32.32 15.04 -4.32
N ASP A 309 32.75 15.01 -5.58
CA ASP A 309 31.96 15.60 -6.64
C ASP A 309 30.63 14.82 -6.83
N PRO A 310 29.61 15.44 -7.45
CA PRO A 310 28.30 14.82 -7.60
C PRO A 310 28.30 13.47 -8.32
N SER A 311 29.22 13.24 -9.28
CA SER A 311 29.27 11.99 -10.03
C SER A 311 29.85 10.85 -9.19
N ALA A 312 30.93 11.12 -8.45
CA ALA A 312 31.52 10.16 -7.51
C ALA A 312 30.57 9.82 -6.36
N ALA A 313 29.85 10.82 -5.84
CA ALA A 313 28.85 10.60 -4.78
C ALA A 313 27.66 9.74 -5.27
N ARG A 314 27.18 9.92 -6.51
CA ARG A 314 26.16 9.04 -7.11
C ARG A 314 26.67 7.62 -7.26
N ALA A 315 27.86 7.43 -7.82
CA ALA A 315 28.46 6.12 -7.98
C ALA A 315 28.65 5.39 -6.63
N ALA A 316 28.96 6.12 -5.56
CA ALA A 316 29.06 5.56 -4.21
C ALA A 316 27.70 5.08 -3.66
N LEU A 317 26.60 5.81 -3.89
CA LEU A 317 25.24 5.35 -3.54
C LEU A 317 24.83 4.10 -4.33
N GLU A 318 25.21 4.02 -5.60
CA GLU A 318 24.95 2.84 -6.44
C GLU A 318 25.77 1.63 -5.96
N SER A 319 27.03 1.84 -5.58
CA SER A 319 27.97 0.76 -5.23
C SER A 319 27.76 0.21 -3.81
N TYR A 320 27.46 1.05 -2.83
CA TYR A 320 27.35 0.66 -1.41
C TYR A 320 25.90 0.53 -0.93
N GLY A 321 24.94 0.70 -1.84
CA GLY A 321 23.51 0.54 -1.59
C GLY A 321 22.78 1.86 -1.26
N PRO A 322 21.44 1.83 -1.25
CA PRO A 322 20.60 3.04 -1.30
C PRO A 322 20.55 3.84 0.01
N SER A 323 21.19 3.33 1.09
CA SER A 323 21.21 3.93 2.42
C SER A 323 22.38 4.88 2.60
N LEU A 324 22.08 6.16 2.84
CA LEU A 324 23.11 7.18 3.14
C LEU A 324 24.05 6.75 4.26
N ARG A 325 23.52 6.13 5.33
CA ARG A 325 24.34 5.69 6.47
C ARG A 325 25.31 4.58 6.06
N SER A 326 24.83 3.60 5.29
CA SER A 326 25.64 2.48 4.83
C SER A 326 26.76 2.95 3.90
N THR A 327 26.46 3.87 2.98
CA THR A 327 27.44 4.48 2.08
C THR A 327 28.52 5.26 2.83
N LEU A 328 28.14 6.10 3.79
CA LEU A 328 29.11 6.85 4.61
C LEU A 328 30.06 5.93 5.39
N LEU A 329 29.53 4.88 6.03
CA LEU A 329 30.34 3.90 6.75
C LEU A 329 31.24 3.06 5.84
N ALA A 330 30.83 2.81 4.60
CA ALA A 330 31.65 2.09 3.63
C ALA A 330 32.81 2.97 3.12
N LEU A 331 32.54 4.23 2.79
CA LEU A 331 33.56 5.19 2.36
C LEU A 331 34.62 5.44 3.43
N GLN A 332 34.21 5.56 4.71
CA GLN A 332 35.15 5.68 5.84
C GLN A 332 36.08 4.47 5.93
N ARG A 333 35.54 3.24 5.87
CA ARG A 333 36.34 2.02 5.90
C ARG A 333 37.31 1.92 4.72
N SER A 334 36.88 2.33 3.52
CA SER A 334 37.74 2.34 2.34
C SER A 334 38.91 3.33 2.51
N ALA A 335 38.66 4.51 3.08
CA ALA A 335 39.71 5.50 3.38
C ALA A 335 40.72 4.99 4.43
N ASP A 336 40.23 4.32 5.48
CA ASP A 336 41.09 3.76 6.53
C ASP A 336 41.94 2.56 6.06
N SER A 337 41.52 1.90 4.97
CA SER A 337 42.20 0.72 4.42
C SER A 337 43.28 1.03 3.36
N GLN A 338 43.44 2.28 2.92
CA GLN A 338 44.52 2.64 2.01
C GLN A 338 45.86 2.72 2.77
N PRO A 339 46.89 1.92 2.40
CA PRO A 339 48.20 2.02 3.04
C PRO A 339 48.79 3.41 2.78
N ALA A 340 49.35 4.03 3.83
CA ALA A 340 50.09 5.27 3.69
C ALA A 340 51.16 5.11 2.59
N SER A 341 51.15 6.01 1.62
CA SER A 341 52.17 6.04 0.56
C SER A 341 53.55 5.93 1.19
N PRO A 342 54.44 5.02 0.74
CA PRO A 342 55.78 4.96 1.27
C PRO A 342 56.45 6.34 1.07
N PRO A 343 57.27 6.79 2.04
CA PRO A 343 57.96 8.07 1.91
C PRO A 343 58.77 8.07 0.61
N ALA A 344 58.61 9.11 -0.19
CA ALA A 344 59.45 9.35 -1.35
C ALA A 344 60.88 9.59 -0.83
N PHE A 345 61.76 8.61 -1.04
CA PHE A 345 63.21 8.78 -0.93
C PHE A 345 63.75 9.30 -2.24
#